data_AF-A0A8T7HRK8-F1
#
_entry.id   AF-A0A8T7HRK8-F1
#
_cell.length_a   1.000
_cell.length_b   1.000
_cell.length_c   1.000
_cell.angle_alpha   90.00
_cell.angle_beta   90.00
_cell.angle_gamma   90.00
#
_symmetry.space_group_name_H-M   'P 1'
#
loop_
_entity.id
_entity.type
_entity.pdbx_description
1 polymer ?
#
loop_
_entity_poly.entity_id
_entity_poly.type
_entity_poly.pdbx_seq_one_letter_code
_entity_poly.pdbx_strand_id
1 'polypeptide(L)'
;MKVLMFGWEFPPNNRGGLGTACFGMTKALAKKGIKITFVLPRFSGNHEHLDILTTEGLVITDKRFKVKYIGSPLMPYMTSGEYDYEYRSNNLKSIATSGGDLYGSTLFQEVERYADKARLIARFENFDVIHCHDWMTFKAGMIAKKASGKPLVVHIHATDFDRTGGNPDQRVYDTEREGMHAADKVVAVSGYTKGMIVEHYGID
;
A
#
# COMPACT_ATOMS: atom_id res chain seq x y z
N MET A 1 -16.31 4.55 -14.06
CA MET A 1 -14.85 4.42 -13.82
C MET A 1 -14.63 3.47 -12.67
N LYS A 2 -13.61 2.61 -12.78
CA LYS A 2 -13.18 1.64 -11.78
C LYS A 2 -11.75 1.92 -11.35
N VAL A 3 -11.50 1.95 -10.04
CA VAL A 3 -10.18 2.25 -9.45
C VAL A 3 -9.66 1.01 -8.75
N LEU A 4 -8.45 0.58 -9.11
CA LEU A 4 -7.68 -0.37 -8.32
C LEU A 4 -6.81 0.41 -7.34
N MET A 5 -7.20 0.43 -6.07
CA MET A 5 -6.57 1.26 -5.04
C MET A 5 -5.69 0.38 -4.16
N PHE A 6 -4.41 0.72 -4.02
CA PHE A 6 -3.50 0.05 -3.09
C PHE A 6 -3.30 0.94 -1.86
N GLY A 7 -3.67 0.42 -0.69
CA GLY A 7 -3.38 1.05 0.59
C GLY A 7 -2.64 0.11 1.52
N TRP A 8 -2.28 0.62 2.70
CA TRP A 8 -1.60 -0.13 3.75
C TRP A 8 -2.51 -0.43 4.94
N GLU A 9 -3.40 0.50 5.27
CA GLU A 9 -4.40 0.38 6.35
C GLU A 9 -5.75 0.94 5.92
N PHE A 10 -6.81 0.48 6.57
CA PHE A 10 -8.15 0.98 6.37
C PHE A 10 -9.00 0.75 7.62
N PRO A 11 -9.91 1.67 8.01
CA PRO A 11 -10.80 1.46 9.15
C PRO A 11 -11.63 0.17 8.98
N PRO A 12 -11.93 -0.59 10.04
CA PRO A 12 -11.60 -0.34 11.46
C PRO A 12 -10.16 -0.73 11.83
N ASN A 13 -9.40 -1.36 10.92
CA ASN A 13 -8.03 -1.81 11.14
C ASN A 13 -7.01 -0.71 10.76
N ASN A 14 -7.11 0.49 11.37
CA ASN A 14 -6.15 1.58 11.17
C ASN A 14 -5.58 2.08 12.50
N ARG A 15 -4.33 2.56 12.48
CA ARG A 15 -3.65 3.10 13.67
C ARG A 15 -3.23 4.56 13.53
N GLY A 16 -3.48 5.18 12.38
CA GLY A 16 -3.21 6.61 12.17
C GLY A 16 -4.10 7.28 11.12
N GLY A 17 -3.61 8.41 10.61
CA GLY A 17 -4.36 9.31 9.73
C GLY A 17 -4.57 8.82 8.30
N LEU A 18 -3.65 8.01 7.76
CA LEU A 18 -3.69 7.48 6.38
C LEU A 18 -4.99 6.71 6.12
N GLY A 19 -5.32 5.74 6.98
CA GLY A 19 -6.55 4.95 6.85
C GLY A 19 -7.81 5.83 6.92
N THR A 20 -7.82 6.83 7.81
CA THR A 20 -8.94 7.77 7.96
C THR A 20 -9.11 8.65 6.72
N ALA A 21 -8.00 9.16 6.15
CA ALA A 21 -8.01 9.93 4.92
C ALA A 21 -8.51 9.09 3.73
N CYS A 22 -7.99 7.87 3.58
CA CYS A 22 -8.45 6.91 2.58
C CYS A 22 -9.95 6.61 2.74
N PHE A 23 -10.45 6.45 3.96
CA PHE A 23 -11.88 6.20 4.21
C PHE A 23 -12.78 7.35 3.79
N GLY A 24 -12.44 8.59 4.16
CA GLY A 24 -13.19 9.77 3.73
C GLY A 24 -13.20 9.93 2.20
N MET A 25 -12.02 9.78 1.59
CA MET A 25 -11.84 9.90 0.14
C MET A 25 -12.63 8.82 -0.62
N THR A 26 -12.48 7.55 -0.23
CA THR A 26 -13.18 6.42 -0.89
C THR A 26 -14.70 6.54 -0.78
N LYS A 27 -15.23 7.00 0.36
CA LYS A 27 -16.67 7.35 0.48
C LYS A 27 -17.09 8.45 -0.48
N ALA A 28 -16.31 9.52 -0.60
CA ALA A 28 -16.62 10.63 -1.49
C ALA A 28 -16.58 10.21 -2.97
N LEU A 29 -15.61 9.38 -3.35
CA LEU A 29 -15.50 8.82 -4.70
C LEU A 29 -16.66 7.85 -5.01
N ALA A 30 -17.01 6.97 -4.08
CA ALA A 30 -18.14 6.05 -4.24
C ALA A 30 -19.47 6.79 -4.43
N LYS A 31 -19.70 7.90 -3.69
CA LYS A 31 -20.87 8.78 -3.88
C LYS A 31 -20.93 9.41 -5.28
N LYS A 32 -19.80 9.55 -5.97
CA LYS A 32 -19.71 10.00 -7.36
C LYS A 32 -19.85 8.84 -8.37
N GLY A 33 -20.24 7.64 -7.93
CA GLY A 33 -20.43 6.46 -8.78
C GLY A 33 -19.13 5.76 -9.21
N ILE A 34 -18.01 6.06 -8.55
CA ILE A 34 -16.72 5.42 -8.82
C ILE A 34 -16.69 4.09 -8.05
N LYS A 35 -16.43 3.00 -8.76
CA LYS A 35 -16.24 1.67 -8.15
C LYS A 35 -14.79 1.51 -7.74
N ILE A 36 -14.54 1.04 -6.54
CA ILE A 36 -13.20 0.95 -5.98
C ILE A 36 -12.96 -0.46 -5.48
N THR A 37 -11.92 -1.08 -6.00
CA THR A 37 -11.33 -2.30 -5.46
C THR A 37 -10.14 -1.88 -4.61
N PHE A 38 -10.28 -1.96 -3.29
CA PHE A 38 -9.25 -1.56 -2.34
C PHE A 38 -8.43 -2.77 -1.90
N VAL A 39 -7.15 -2.77 -2.26
CA VAL A 39 -6.19 -3.81 -1.94
C VAL A 39 -5.44 -3.45 -0.66
N LEU A 40 -5.38 -4.39 0.28
CA LEU A 40 -4.69 -4.25 1.57
C LEU A 40 -3.75 -5.43 1.83
N PRO A 41 -2.64 -5.23 2.56
CA PRO A 41 -1.83 -6.32 3.09
C PRO A 41 -2.67 -7.27 3.95
N ARG A 42 -3.42 -6.70 4.91
CA ARG A 42 -4.27 -7.39 5.86
C ARG A 42 -5.51 -6.54 6.16
N PHE A 43 -6.67 -7.18 6.26
CA PHE A 43 -7.91 -6.52 6.65
C PHE A 43 -8.92 -7.52 7.20
N SER A 44 -9.73 -7.09 8.16
CA SER A 44 -10.84 -7.88 8.70
C SER A 44 -12.10 -7.02 8.79
N GLY A 45 -13.15 -7.41 8.08
CA GLY A 45 -14.40 -6.66 8.01
C GLY A 45 -14.80 -6.40 6.56
N ASN A 46 -15.85 -5.61 6.37
CA ASN A 46 -16.38 -5.23 5.06
C ASN A 46 -16.79 -3.75 5.07
N HIS A 47 -16.85 -3.16 3.88
CA HIS A 47 -17.43 -1.82 3.66
C HIS A 47 -18.40 -1.88 2.49
N GLU A 48 -19.60 -1.34 2.65
CA GLU A 48 -20.65 -1.40 1.62
C GLU A 48 -20.28 -0.65 0.34
N HIS A 49 -19.38 0.34 0.44
CA HIS A 49 -19.01 1.22 -0.67
C HIS A 49 -17.76 0.77 -1.44
N LEU A 50 -17.14 -0.35 -1.06
CA LEU A 50 -15.87 -0.84 -1.65
C LEU A 50 -15.85 -2.37 -1.81
N ASP A 51 -15.18 -2.84 -2.85
CA ASP A 51 -14.72 -4.23 -2.92
C ASP A 51 -13.34 -4.30 -2.25
N ILE A 52 -13.16 -5.12 -1.22
CA ILE A 52 -11.87 -5.24 -0.51
C ILE A 52 -11.16 -6.53 -0.89
N LEU A 53 -9.91 -6.41 -1.32
CA LEU A 53 -9.02 -7.52 -1.57
C LEU A 53 -7.89 -7.51 -0.55
N THR A 54 -7.67 -8.64 0.11
CA THR A 54 -6.50 -8.83 0.98
C THR A 54 -5.46 -9.66 0.24
N THR A 55 -4.20 -9.27 0.40
CA THR A 55 -3.07 -10.06 -0.11
C THR A 55 -2.59 -11.10 0.89
N GLU A 56 -2.98 -10.96 2.16
CA GLU A 56 -2.87 -11.98 3.19
C GLU A 56 -3.43 -13.31 2.69
N GLY A 57 -2.59 -14.34 2.63
CA GLY A 57 -3.06 -15.68 2.26
C GLY A 57 -3.38 -15.90 0.77
N LEU A 58 -3.07 -14.94 -0.10
CA LEU A 58 -3.20 -15.14 -1.55
C LEU A 58 -2.17 -16.17 -2.03
N VAL A 59 -2.61 -17.41 -2.26
CA VAL A 59 -1.79 -18.48 -2.85
C VAL A 59 -1.99 -18.50 -4.36
N ILE A 60 -0.89 -18.37 -5.09
CA ILE A 60 -0.86 -18.36 -6.55
C ILE A 60 -0.91 -19.82 -7.00
N THR A 61 -2.05 -20.27 -7.52
CA THR A 61 -2.12 -21.54 -8.25
C THR A 61 -2.43 -21.25 -9.72
N ASP A 62 -1.80 -22.03 -10.60
CA ASP A 62 -1.66 -21.79 -12.04
C ASP A 62 -2.99 -21.64 -12.83
N LYS A 63 -4.16 -21.83 -12.20
CA LYS A 63 -5.47 -21.82 -12.89
C LYS A 63 -6.66 -21.15 -12.20
N ARG A 64 -6.50 -20.52 -11.04
CA ARG A 64 -7.48 -19.62 -10.37
C ARG A 64 -7.07 -19.35 -8.92
N PHE A 65 -7.53 -18.22 -8.37
CA PHE A 65 -7.22 -17.80 -7.00
C PHE A 65 -7.89 -18.70 -5.95
N LYS A 66 -7.12 -19.15 -4.96
CA LYS A 66 -7.65 -19.62 -3.68
C LYS A 66 -7.05 -18.75 -2.59
N VAL A 67 -7.86 -17.85 -2.02
CA VAL A 67 -7.50 -17.07 -0.83
C VAL A 67 -7.54 -18.00 0.38
N LYS A 68 -6.44 -18.13 1.10
CA LYS A 68 -6.33 -18.95 2.30
C LYS A 68 -5.68 -18.11 3.41
N TYR A 69 -6.48 -17.56 4.32
CA TYR A 69 -6.03 -16.64 5.37
C TYR A 69 -4.88 -17.19 6.22
N ILE A 70 -3.80 -16.42 6.37
CA ILE A 70 -2.70 -16.70 7.30
C ILE A 70 -2.28 -15.34 7.91
N GLY A 71 -2.29 -15.23 9.25
CA GLY A 71 -2.23 -13.95 9.98
C GLY A 71 -0.88 -13.21 9.97
N SER A 72 -0.83 -12.00 9.40
CA SER A 72 0.39 -11.18 9.26
C SER A 72 0.67 -10.24 10.43
N PRO A 73 1.92 -10.18 10.92
CA PRO A 73 2.30 -9.31 12.04
C PRO A 73 2.49 -7.82 11.69
N LEU A 74 2.32 -7.39 10.44
CA LEU A 74 2.64 -6.04 9.99
C LEU A 74 1.76 -4.95 10.60
N MET A 75 2.38 -3.81 10.94
CA MET A 75 1.69 -2.63 11.44
C MET A 75 2.07 -1.35 10.65
N PRO A 76 1.13 -0.41 10.45
CA PRO A 76 1.38 0.91 9.83
C PRO A 76 2.24 1.84 10.71
N TYR A 77 2.91 2.83 10.10
CA TYR A 77 3.81 3.83 10.73
C TYR A 77 5.07 3.30 11.39
N MET A 78 5.28 2.00 11.26
CA MET A 78 6.45 1.33 11.79
C MET A 78 7.66 1.69 10.92
N THR A 79 8.66 2.30 11.54
CA THR A 79 10.00 2.37 10.96
C THR A 79 10.58 0.97 10.81
N SER A 80 11.60 0.80 9.97
CA SER A 80 12.30 -0.49 9.90
C SER A 80 12.85 -0.94 11.25
N GLY A 81 13.31 0.00 12.09
CA GLY A 81 13.82 -0.29 13.43
C GLY A 81 12.73 -0.77 14.40
N GLU A 82 11.56 -0.15 14.37
CA GLU A 82 10.42 -0.58 15.20
C GLU A 82 9.88 -1.96 14.77
N TYR A 83 9.92 -2.26 13.47
CA TYR A 83 9.55 -3.59 12.97
C TYR A 83 10.51 -4.65 13.48
N ASP A 84 11.81 -4.42 13.34
CA ASP A 84 12.83 -5.35 13.80
C ASP A 84 12.75 -5.57 15.32
N TYR A 85 12.44 -4.53 16.09
CA TYR A 85 12.22 -4.60 17.53
C TYR A 85 11.00 -5.47 17.88
N GLU A 86 9.83 -5.20 17.30
CA GLU A 86 8.60 -5.97 17.56
C GLU A 86 8.69 -7.42 17.05
N TYR A 87 9.42 -7.64 15.96
CA TYR A 87 9.69 -8.98 15.44
C TYR A 87 10.57 -9.79 16.41
N ARG A 88 11.58 -9.15 17.01
CA ARG A 88 12.51 -9.78 17.97
C ARG A 88 11.91 -9.96 19.37
N SER A 89 11.00 -9.09 19.80
CA SER A 89 10.38 -9.07 21.14
C SER A 89 9.37 -10.21 21.41
N ASN A 90 9.22 -11.18 20.50
CA ASN A 90 8.26 -12.30 20.54
C ASN A 90 6.76 -11.93 20.43
N ASN A 91 6.38 -10.65 20.39
CA ASN A 91 4.98 -10.23 20.16
C ASN A 91 4.46 -10.62 18.77
N LEU A 92 5.31 -10.52 17.75
CA LEU A 92 4.97 -10.87 16.36
C LEU A 92 5.32 -12.32 16.00
N LYS A 93 6.24 -12.96 16.74
CA LYS A 93 6.60 -14.38 16.51
C LYS A 93 5.45 -15.33 16.81
N SER A 94 4.65 -15.08 17.84
CA SER A 94 3.50 -15.94 18.17
C SER A 94 2.42 -15.95 17.06
N ILE A 95 2.25 -14.82 16.38
CA ILE A 95 1.37 -14.66 15.21
C ILE A 95 2.00 -15.36 13.99
N ALA A 96 3.30 -15.16 13.74
CA ALA A 96 4.02 -15.79 12.64
C ALA A 96 4.15 -17.33 12.77
N THR A 97 4.14 -17.88 13.99
CA THR A 97 4.30 -19.34 14.22
C THR A 97 3.05 -20.17 13.90
N SER A 98 1.88 -19.56 13.70
CA SER A 98 0.65 -20.29 13.31
C SER A 98 0.51 -20.53 11.80
N GLY A 99 1.45 -20.02 11.00
CA GLY A 99 1.63 -20.36 9.59
C GLY A 99 3.08 -20.10 9.20
N GLY A 100 3.91 -21.13 9.27
CA GLY A 100 5.38 -21.04 9.23
C GLY A 100 5.96 -20.21 8.09
N ASP A 101 7.10 -19.56 8.32
CA ASP A 101 7.97 -18.84 7.38
C ASP A 101 7.28 -18.03 6.25
N LEU A 102 6.06 -17.57 6.47
CA LEU A 102 5.19 -16.94 5.46
C LEU A 102 5.28 -15.41 5.45
N TYR A 103 6.14 -14.84 6.30
CA TYR A 103 6.38 -13.41 6.46
C TYR A 103 7.83 -13.04 6.19
N GLY A 104 8.03 -11.86 5.63
CA GLY A 104 9.31 -11.18 5.59
C GLY A 104 9.78 -10.86 7.01
N SER A 105 11.07 -11.10 7.26
CA SER A 105 11.76 -10.75 8.49
C SER A 105 11.93 -9.23 8.66
N THR A 106 11.54 -8.41 7.68
CA THR A 106 11.62 -6.92 7.70
C THR A 106 10.42 -6.28 6.99
N LEU A 107 10.11 -5.02 7.31
CA LEU A 107 9.10 -4.20 6.62
C LEU A 107 9.31 -4.17 5.10
N PHE A 108 10.56 -4.03 4.66
CA PHE A 108 10.91 -3.97 3.23
C PHE A 108 10.54 -5.27 2.51
N GLN A 109 10.85 -6.43 3.10
CA GLN A 109 10.47 -7.72 2.51
C GLN A 109 8.95 -7.88 2.38
N GLU A 110 8.19 -7.31 3.31
CA GLU A 110 6.73 -7.32 3.24
C GLU A 110 6.17 -6.38 2.18
N VAL A 111 6.78 -5.20 2.00
CA VAL A 111 6.48 -4.32 0.86
C VAL A 111 6.75 -5.02 -0.47
N GLU A 112 7.87 -5.74 -0.61
CA GLU A 112 8.16 -6.55 -1.81
C GLU A 112 7.10 -7.63 -2.03
N ARG A 113 6.78 -8.41 -0.98
CA ARG A 113 5.78 -9.48 -1.08
C ARG A 113 4.39 -8.95 -1.45
N TYR A 114 4.04 -7.78 -0.93
CA TYR A 114 2.80 -7.08 -1.30
C TYR A 114 2.81 -6.68 -2.78
N ALA A 115 3.94 -6.13 -3.24
CA ALA A 115 4.13 -5.71 -4.63
C ALA A 115 4.06 -6.89 -5.62
N ASP A 116 4.66 -8.04 -5.30
CA ASP A 116 4.63 -9.24 -6.15
C ASP A 116 3.20 -9.71 -6.43
N LYS A 117 2.31 -9.64 -5.43
CA LYS A 117 0.91 -10.02 -5.55
C LYS A 117 0.10 -9.02 -6.40
N ALA A 118 0.52 -7.76 -6.44
CA ALA A 118 -0.13 -6.72 -7.24
C ALA A 118 -0.14 -7.05 -8.74
N ARG A 119 0.91 -7.71 -9.26
CA ARG A 119 0.98 -8.14 -10.66
C ARG A 119 -0.21 -9.00 -11.07
N LEU A 120 -0.58 -9.94 -10.20
CA LEU A 120 -1.67 -10.87 -10.46
C LEU A 120 -3.02 -10.19 -10.30
N ILE A 121 -3.21 -9.44 -9.22
CA ILE A 121 -4.43 -8.65 -9.02
C ILE A 121 -4.69 -7.78 -10.26
N ALA A 122 -3.66 -7.08 -10.74
CA ALA A 122 -3.75 -6.22 -11.91
C ALA A 122 -4.08 -6.95 -13.23
N ARG A 123 -3.82 -8.26 -13.33
CA ARG A 123 -4.13 -9.08 -14.52
C ARG A 123 -5.56 -9.60 -14.53
N PHE A 124 -6.17 -9.79 -13.36
CA PHE A 124 -7.47 -10.44 -13.24
C PHE A 124 -8.58 -9.49 -12.79
N GLU A 125 -8.24 -8.40 -12.12
CA GLU A 125 -9.18 -7.33 -11.83
C GLU A 125 -9.41 -6.45 -13.06
N ASN A 126 -10.64 -5.96 -13.19
CA ASN A 126 -11.00 -5.03 -14.25
C ASN A 126 -11.08 -3.61 -13.71
N PHE A 127 -10.17 -2.74 -14.12
CA PHE A 127 -10.06 -1.36 -13.67
C PHE A 127 -9.57 -0.41 -14.76
N ASP A 128 -9.79 0.89 -14.54
CA ASP A 128 -9.43 1.95 -15.48
C ASP A 128 -8.18 2.71 -15.03
N VAL A 129 -7.95 2.81 -13.72
CA VAL A 129 -6.83 3.56 -13.12
C VAL A 129 -6.35 2.89 -11.84
N ILE A 130 -5.04 3.00 -11.59
CA ILE A 130 -4.38 2.54 -10.36
C ILE A 130 -4.17 3.73 -9.44
N HIS A 131 -4.47 3.59 -8.15
CA HIS A 131 -4.28 4.64 -7.16
C HIS A 131 -3.52 4.10 -5.95
N CYS A 132 -2.31 4.60 -5.72
CA CYS A 132 -1.43 4.14 -4.65
C CYS A 132 -1.26 5.22 -3.57
N HIS A 133 -1.16 4.80 -2.32
CA HIS A 133 -1.01 5.67 -1.16
C HIS A 133 0.31 5.41 -0.44
N ASP A 134 1.18 6.42 -0.43
CA ASP A 134 2.53 6.40 0.14
C ASP A 134 3.46 5.27 -0.35
N TRP A 135 4.73 5.39 0.00
CA TRP A 135 5.85 4.59 -0.52
C TRP A 135 5.65 3.07 -0.44
N MET A 136 5.00 2.59 0.63
CA MET A 136 4.75 1.15 0.87
C MET A 136 3.92 0.50 -0.25
N THR A 137 3.18 1.29 -1.03
CA THR A 137 2.31 0.80 -2.10
C THR A 137 2.80 1.16 -3.50
N PHE A 138 3.88 1.95 -3.63
CA PHE A 138 4.35 2.45 -4.92
C PHE A 138 4.90 1.32 -5.79
N LYS A 139 5.67 0.39 -5.21
CA LYS A 139 6.13 -0.81 -5.94
C LYS A 139 4.97 -1.64 -6.47
N ALA A 140 3.94 -1.86 -5.65
CA ALA A 140 2.71 -2.53 -6.09
C ALA A 140 2.04 -1.80 -7.26
N GLY A 141 1.96 -0.47 -7.20
CA GLY A 141 1.41 0.37 -8.26
C GLY A 141 2.20 0.29 -9.57
N MET A 142 3.52 0.39 -9.51
CA MET A 142 4.40 0.28 -10.67
C MET A 142 4.30 -1.10 -11.34
N ILE A 143 4.28 -2.16 -10.54
CA ILE A 143 4.09 -3.53 -11.02
C ILE A 143 2.71 -3.68 -11.67
N ALA A 144 1.65 -3.17 -11.04
CA ALA A 144 0.30 -3.19 -11.58
C ALA A 144 0.20 -2.40 -12.90
N LYS A 145 0.83 -1.23 -12.99
CA LYS A 145 0.91 -0.41 -14.21
C LYS A 145 1.58 -1.19 -15.33
N LYS A 146 2.74 -1.79 -15.06
CA LYS A 146 3.48 -2.62 -16.03
C LYS A 146 2.66 -3.84 -16.48
N ALA A 147 1.89 -4.45 -15.58
CA ALA A 147 1.10 -5.65 -15.87
C ALA A 147 -0.18 -5.37 -16.66
N SER A 148 -0.80 -4.21 -16.45
CA SER A 148 -2.13 -3.87 -16.99
C SER A 148 -2.11 -2.81 -18.09
N GLY A 149 -1.03 -2.03 -18.19
CA GLY A 149 -0.93 -0.85 -19.06
C GLY A 149 -1.81 0.33 -18.63
N LYS A 150 -2.43 0.28 -17.45
CA LYS A 150 -3.34 1.33 -16.94
C LYS A 150 -2.56 2.47 -16.27
N PRO A 151 -3.08 3.71 -16.31
CA PRO A 151 -2.44 4.84 -15.67
C PRO A 151 -2.33 4.67 -14.15
N LEU A 152 -1.22 5.14 -13.60
CA LEU A 152 -0.86 5.14 -12.18
C LEU A 152 -0.96 6.56 -11.61
N VAL A 153 -1.75 6.69 -10.55
CA VAL A 153 -1.78 7.86 -9.68
C VAL A 153 -1.14 7.48 -8.35
N VAL A 154 -0.13 8.23 -7.93
CA VAL A 154 0.43 8.12 -6.58
C VAL A 154 -0.03 9.31 -5.74
N HIS A 155 -0.43 9.03 -4.52
CA HIS A 155 -0.93 10.03 -3.58
C HIS A 155 -0.11 9.98 -2.30
N ILE A 156 0.56 11.09 -2.03
CA ILE A 156 1.50 11.26 -0.93
C ILE A 156 0.77 11.98 0.21
N HIS A 157 0.69 11.30 1.34
CA HIS A 157 0.18 11.84 2.58
C HIS A 157 1.31 12.46 3.40
N ALA A 158 2.48 11.82 3.43
CA ALA A 158 3.71 12.35 4.00
C ALA A 158 4.92 11.67 3.39
N THR A 159 5.91 12.48 2.97
CA THR A 159 7.23 12.02 2.52
C THR A 159 8.08 11.56 3.70
N ASP A 160 9.11 10.74 3.48
CA ASP A 160 9.99 10.32 4.57
C ASP A 160 10.77 11.50 5.20
N PHE A 161 11.07 12.55 4.43
CA PHE A 161 11.61 13.81 4.97
C PHE A 161 10.71 14.43 6.03
N ASP A 162 9.39 14.35 5.84
CA ASP A 162 8.41 14.93 6.77
C ASP A 162 8.34 14.08 8.05
N ARG A 163 8.44 12.76 7.91
CA ARG A 163 8.40 11.80 9.03
C ARG A 163 9.67 11.84 9.88
N THR A 164 10.81 12.16 9.29
CA THR A 164 12.14 12.07 9.92
C THR A 164 12.74 13.44 10.25
N GLY A 165 12.03 14.54 9.97
CA GLY A 165 12.56 15.88 10.18
C GLY A 165 13.79 16.18 9.34
N GLY A 166 13.80 15.72 8.08
CA GLY A 166 14.86 16.01 7.11
C GLY A 166 15.94 14.93 6.95
N ASN A 167 15.82 13.78 7.61
CA ASN A 167 16.84 12.72 7.60
C ASN A 167 16.25 11.37 7.13
N PRO A 168 15.85 11.25 5.85
CA PRO A 168 15.14 10.08 5.36
C PRO A 168 16.02 8.82 5.35
N ASP A 169 15.39 7.64 5.50
CA ASP A 169 16.04 6.38 5.14
C ASP A 169 16.17 6.34 3.61
N GLN A 170 17.39 6.17 3.11
CA GLN A 170 17.70 6.20 1.69
C GLN A 170 16.83 5.22 0.88
N ARG A 171 16.51 4.05 1.43
CA ARG A 171 15.68 3.04 0.72
C ARG A 171 14.23 3.48 0.58
N VAL A 172 13.71 4.21 1.58
CA VAL A 172 12.36 4.79 1.53
C VAL A 172 12.35 5.93 0.53
N TYR A 173 13.32 6.84 0.60
CA TYR A 173 13.49 7.93 -0.36
C TYR A 173 13.55 7.41 -1.81
N ASP A 174 14.39 6.40 -2.06
CA ASP A 174 14.54 5.81 -3.40
C ASP A 174 13.20 5.23 -3.90
N THR A 175 12.46 4.55 -3.03
CA THR A 175 11.13 3.99 -3.36
C THR A 175 10.09 5.08 -3.63
N GLU A 176 10.08 6.14 -2.83
CA GLU A 176 9.22 7.31 -3.03
C GLU A 176 9.52 7.97 -4.37
N ARG A 177 10.80 8.25 -4.64
CA ARG A 177 11.26 8.88 -5.87
C ARG A 177 10.92 8.03 -7.09
N GLU A 178 11.24 6.75 -7.07
CA GLU A 178 10.91 5.83 -8.17
C GLU A 178 9.40 5.82 -8.45
N GLY A 179 8.57 5.69 -7.40
CA GLY A 179 7.12 5.68 -7.53
C GLY A 179 6.54 6.98 -8.09
N MET A 180 7.04 8.13 -7.64
CA MET A 180 6.61 9.43 -8.14
C MET A 180 6.97 9.65 -9.61
N HIS A 181 8.21 9.30 -10.00
CA HIS A 181 8.67 9.44 -11.38
C HIS A 181 8.00 8.44 -12.35
N ALA A 182 7.57 7.28 -11.85
CA ALA A 182 6.84 6.30 -12.65
C ALA A 182 5.33 6.60 -12.81
N ALA A 183 4.78 7.49 -11.97
CA ALA A 183 3.37 7.81 -11.97
C ALA A 183 2.98 8.74 -13.13
N ASP A 184 1.76 8.56 -13.65
CA ASP A 184 1.18 9.49 -14.63
C ASP A 184 0.60 10.74 -13.93
N LYS A 185 0.29 10.62 -12.63
CA LYS A 185 -0.08 11.75 -11.79
C LYS A 185 0.41 11.58 -10.35
N VAL A 186 0.95 12.65 -9.81
CA VAL A 186 1.30 12.77 -8.39
C VAL A 186 0.30 13.69 -7.71
N VAL A 187 -0.27 13.26 -6.59
CA VAL A 187 -1.21 14.03 -5.78
C VAL A 187 -0.63 14.21 -4.38
N ALA A 188 -0.60 15.45 -3.90
CA ALA A 188 -0.20 15.78 -2.54
C ALA A 188 -1.44 16.15 -1.72
N VAL A 189 -1.44 15.78 -0.43
CA VAL A 189 -2.54 16.14 0.49
C VAL A 189 -2.60 17.63 0.85
N SER A 190 -1.53 18.38 0.60
CA SER A 190 -1.44 19.80 0.92
C SER A 190 -0.43 20.54 0.04
N GLY A 191 -0.50 21.87 0.03
CA GLY A 191 0.52 22.71 -0.62
C GLY A 191 1.91 22.57 0.00
N TYR A 192 1.99 22.31 1.32
CA TYR A 192 3.25 22.05 2.02
C TYR A 192 3.89 20.74 1.52
N THR A 193 3.13 19.64 1.52
CA THR A 193 3.60 18.35 1.00
C THR A 193 3.98 18.46 -0.47
N LYS A 194 3.23 19.25 -1.27
CA LYS A 194 3.63 19.55 -2.65
C LYS A 194 5.01 20.24 -2.71
N GLY A 195 5.25 21.24 -1.88
CA GLY A 195 6.55 21.93 -1.80
C GLY A 195 7.70 20.95 -1.55
N MET A 196 7.56 20.07 -0.55
CA MET A 196 8.54 19.02 -0.25
C MET A 196 8.80 18.09 -1.43
N ILE A 197 7.73 17.68 -2.14
CA ILE A 197 7.84 16.82 -3.32
C ILE A 197 8.62 17.52 -4.44
N VAL A 198 8.30 18.78 -4.73
CA VAL A 198 8.99 19.57 -5.76
C VAL A 198 10.47 19.73 -5.38
N GLU A 199 10.75 20.15 -4.15
CA GLU A 199 12.09 20.47 -3.68
C GLU A 199 13.01 19.24 -3.63
N HIS A 200 12.55 18.13 -3.06
CA HIS A 200 13.41 16.98 -2.76
C HIS A 200 13.31 15.82 -3.78
N TYR A 201 12.23 15.77 -4.56
CA TYR A 201 11.98 14.66 -5.51
C TYR A 201 11.96 15.13 -6.97
N GLY A 202 11.87 16.44 -7.24
CA GLY A 202 11.93 17.01 -8.59
C GLY A 202 10.75 16.62 -9.46
N ILE A 203 9.53 16.71 -8.92
CA ILE A 203 8.27 16.45 -9.62
C ILE A 203 7.51 17.77 -9.80
N ASP A 204 7.03 18.05 -11.01
CA ASP A 204 6.33 19.30 -11.38
C ASP A 204 4.79 19.29 -11.13
#